data_AF-A0A9W7FIV1-F1
#
_entry.id   AF-A0A9W7FIV1-F1
#
_cell.length_a   1.000
_cell.length_b   1.000
_cell.length_c   1.000
_cell.angle_alpha   90.00
_cell.angle_beta   90.00
_cell.angle_gamma   90.00
#
_symmetry.space_group_name_H-M   'P 1'
#
loop_
_entity.id
_entity.type
_entity.pdbx_description
1 polymer ?
#
loop_
_entity_poly.entity_id
_entity_poly.type
_entity_poly.pdbx_seq_one_letter_code
_entity_poly.pdbx_strand_id
1 'polypeptide(L)'
;MTWSSASSLFDSTLDARLKFDHRAHKSRLVGLYETEGSQNSDILVAIQPVAGGRHLQFYDGNSGEALGHVGLTLTPSVTPSVMPPTKNPPTSSSTLTGMLVSSNKRGSRYSEIFVNIWLLICEKAEIPTSTSRIRKPLLALTLTRLGFTPILPGKGIETVEVSRGSDSTVLLYSPESSRLRSGFNPTEIKSQNIIFIDDPTNPRGKIIHLRAKYKPSSTDLVNNEIDSRLKIGSNLSPINKPQSIKILFK
;
A
#
# COMPACT_ATOMS: atom_id res chain seq x y z
N MET A 1 -17.39 -0.94 -14.94
CA MET A 1 -16.91 -1.84 -16.03
C MET A 1 -17.29 -3.29 -15.73
N THR A 2 -17.37 -4.21 -16.72
CA THR A 2 -17.56 -5.66 -16.47
C THR A 2 -16.22 -6.38 -16.29
N TRP A 3 -16.19 -7.55 -15.64
CA TRP A 3 -14.95 -8.33 -15.48
C TRP A 3 -14.32 -8.75 -16.80
N SER A 4 -15.12 -9.13 -17.81
CA SER A 4 -14.61 -9.51 -19.13
C SER A 4 -13.93 -8.33 -19.83
N SER A 5 -14.53 -7.14 -19.78
CA SER A 5 -13.91 -5.91 -20.31
C SER A 5 -12.65 -5.56 -19.53
N ALA A 6 -12.66 -5.70 -18.20
CA ALA A 6 -11.48 -5.45 -17.35
C ALA A 6 -10.31 -6.40 -17.67
N SER A 7 -10.59 -7.70 -17.82
CA SER A 7 -9.58 -8.69 -18.20
C SER A 7 -9.01 -8.40 -19.59
N SER A 8 -9.88 -8.10 -20.56
CA SER A 8 -9.45 -7.77 -21.93
C SER A 8 -8.57 -6.52 -21.97
N LEU A 9 -8.96 -5.46 -21.24
CA LEU A 9 -8.14 -4.27 -21.11
C LEU A 9 -6.79 -4.60 -20.46
N PHE A 10 -6.79 -5.34 -19.34
CA PHE A 10 -5.55 -5.73 -18.67
C PHE A 10 -4.61 -6.55 -19.57
N ASP A 11 -5.14 -7.50 -20.34
CA ASP A 11 -4.36 -8.31 -21.27
C ASP A 11 -3.80 -7.48 -22.42
N SER A 12 -4.57 -6.51 -22.93
CA SER A 12 -4.11 -5.59 -23.99
C SER A 12 -2.90 -4.73 -23.59
N THR A 13 -2.69 -4.51 -22.28
CA THR A 13 -1.52 -3.76 -21.77
C THR A 13 -0.25 -4.60 -21.62
N LEU A 14 -0.29 -5.92 -21.88
CA LEU A 14 0.82 -6.83 -21.57
C LEU A 14 2.14 -6.41 -22.23
N ASP A 15 2.12 -6.07 -23.52
CA ASP A 15 3.33 -5.68 -24.25
C ASP A 15 3.95 -4.40 -23.70
N ALA A 16 3.12 -3.43 -23.32
CA ALA A 16 3.59 -2.20 -22.68
C ALA A 16 4.23 -2.51 -21.31
N ARG A 17 3.63 -3.40 -20.52
CA ARG A 17 4.17 -3.81 -19.21
C ARG A 17 5.47 -4.61 -19.32
N LEU A 18 5.61 -5.47 -20.34
CA LEU A 18 6.82 -6.26 -20.58
C LEU A 18 8.06 -5.40 -20.90
N LYS A 19 7.87 -4.19 -21.44
CA LYS A 19 8.96 -3.22 -21.65
C LYS A 19 9.62 -2.75 -20.34
N PHE A 20 8.88 -2.79 -19.23
CA PHE A 20 9.36 -2.32 -17.93
C PHE A 20 9.68 -3.45 -16.96
N ASP A 21 8.93 -4.55 -17.02
CA ASP A 21 9.14 -5.72 -16.17
C ASP A 21 8.86 -7.01 -16.94
N HIS A 22 9.90 -7.80 -17.21
CA HIS A 22 9.80 -9.10 -17.88
C HIS A 22 8.85 -10.07 -17.17
N ARG A 23 8.53 -9.87 -15.89
CA ARG A 23 7.58 -10.69 -15.11
C ARG A 23 6.12 -10.28 -15.30
N ALA A 24 5.83 -9.26 -16.11
CA ALA A 24 4.46 -8.80 -16.35
C ALA A 24 3.50 -9.92 -16.80
N HIS A 25 4.00 -10.90 -17.56
CA HIS A 25 3.25 -12.10 -17.99
C HIS A 25 2.79 -13.00 -16.83
N LYS A 26 3.42 -12.88 -15.66
CA LYS A 26 3.04 -13.60 -14.43
C LYS A 26 1.97 -12.86 -13.62
N SER A 27 1.60 -11.66 -14.03
CA SER A 27 0.57 -10.87 -13.34
C SER A 27 -0.81 -11.47 -13.54
N ARG A 28 -1.67 -11.38 -12.54
CA ARG A 28 -3.06 -11.85 -12.59
C ARG A 28 -3.97 -10.76 -12.06
N LEU A 29 -5.05 -10.46 -12.79
CA LEU A 29 -6.09 -9.57 -12.31
C LEU A 29 -6.78 -10.21 -11.09
N VAL A 30 -6.91 -9.45 -10.01
CA VAL A 30 -7.49 -9.91 -8.73
C VAL A 30 -8.68 -9.09 -8.27
N GLY A 31 -8.92 -7.92 -8.88
CA GLY A 31 -10.07 -7.11 -8.55
C GLY A 31 -10.27 -5.92 -9.48
N LEU A 32 -11.47 -5.38 -9.42
CA LEU A 32 -11.91 -4.16 -10.08
C LEU A 32 -12.67 -3.36 -9.01
N TYR A 33 -12.26 -2.12 -8.76
CA TYR A 33 -12.77 -1.30 -7.65
C TYR A 33 -13.29 0.02 -8.19
N GLU A 34 -14.46 0.45 -7.73
CA GLU A 34 -15.04 1.74 -8.08
C GLU A 34 -14.64 2.75 -7.01
N THR A 35 -14.10 3.89 -7.45
CA THR A 35 -13.73 4.98 -6.54
C THR A 35 -14.83 6.02 -6.50
N GLU A 36 -15.30 6.37 -5.30
CA GLU A 36 -16.26 7.46 -5.16
C GLU A 36 -15.57 8.83 -5.24
N GLY A 37 -16.20 9.78 -5.95
CA GLY A 37 -15.79 11.19 -5.99
C GLY A 37 -15.31 11.69 -7.34
N SER A 38 -14.57 12.80 -7.34
CA SER A 38 -14.20 13.56 -8.55
C SER A 38 -13.31 12.83 -9.55
N GLN A 39 -12.79 11.65 -9.19
CA GLN A 39 -11.95 10.86 -10.08
C GLN A 39 -12.70 9.71 -10.76
N ASN A 40 -13.93 9.40 -10.33
CA ASN A 40 -14.88 8.39 -10.84
C ASN A 40 -14.30 7.41 -11.87
N SER A 41 -13.23 6.73 -11.47
CA SER A 41 -12.46 5.84 -12.33
C SER A 41 -12.46 4.49 -11.68
N ASP A 42 -12.80 3.49 -12.48
CA ASP A 42 -12.57 2.10 -12.16
C ASP A 42 -11.06 1.89 -11.93
N ILE A 43 -10.69 1.10 -10.93
CA ILE A 43 -9.29 0.72 -10.65
C ILE A 43 -9.17 -0.78 -10.84
N LEU A 44 -8.33 -1.17 -11.79
CA LEU A 44 -7.94 -2.56 -11.99
C LEU A 44 -6.80 -2.89 -11.03
N VAL A 45 -6.92 -4.01 -10.33
CA VAL A 45 -5.91 -4.46 -9.38
C VAL A 45 -5.41 -5.82 -9.81
N ALA A 46 -4.10 -5.92 -10.04
CA ALA A 46 -3.44 -7.16 -10.39
C ALA A 46 -2.39 -7.52 -9.33
N ILE A 47 -2.13 -8.80 -9.14
CA ILE A 47 -1.00 -9.28 -8.36
C ILE A 47 0.13 -9.71 -9.31
N GLN A 48 1.36 -9.31 -9.03
CA GLN A 48 2.54 -9.76 -9.76
C GLN A 48 3.57 -10.34 -8.79
N PRO A 49 4.09 -11.56 -9.03
CA PRO A 49 5.19 -12.09 -8.23
C PRO A 49 6.50 -11.33 -8.49
N VAL A 50 7.27 -11.09 -7.42
CA VAL A 50 8.61 -10.46 -7.49
C VAL A 50 9.61 -11.25 -6.66
N ALA A 51 10.91 -10.98 -6.84
CA ALA A 51 11.93 -11.58 -6.00
C ALA A 51 11.70 -11.17 -4.54
N GLY A 52 11.42 -12.14 -3.66
CA GLY A 52 11.17 -11.89 -2.23
C GLY A 52 9.76 -11.45 -1.85
N GLY A 53 8.78 -11.50 -2.77
CA GLY A 53 7.41 -11.14 -2.44
C GLY A 53 6.45 -11.02 -3.62
N ARG A 54 5.46 -10.15 -3.48
CA ARG A 54 4.45 -9.86 -4.50
C ARG A 54 4.18 -8.36 -4.54
N HIS A 55 3.81 -7.84 -5.70
CA HIS A 55 3.31 -6.48 -5.84
C HIS A 55 1.80 -6.53 -6.14
N LEU A 56 1.02 -5.71 -5.44
CA LEU A 56 -0.29 -5.29 -5.94
C LEU A 56 -0.08 -4.13 -6.90
N GLN A 57 -0.46 -4.30 -8.14
CA GLN A 57 -0.36 -3.30 -9.20
C GLN A 57 -1.73 -2.70 -9.44
N PHE A 58 -1.77 -1.39 -9.61
CA PHE A 58 -2.99 -0.62 -9.78
C PHE A 58 -2.97 0.03 -11.15
N TYR A 59 -4.05 -0.12 -11.91
CA TYR A 59 -4.22 0.47 -13.23
C TYR A 59 -5.53 1.24 -13.30
N ASP A 60 -5.53 2.29 -14.11
CA ASP A 60 -6.72 3.03 -14.47
C ASP A 60 -7.62 2.15 -15.34
N GLY A 61 -8.88 1.99 -14.95
CA GLY A 61 -9.83 1.08 -15.61
C GLY A 61 -10.36 1.58 -16.95
N ASN A 62 -10.10 2.85 -17.30
CA ASN A 62 -10.49 3.41 -18.59
C ASN A 62 -9.35 3.30 -19.61
N SER A 63 -8.11 3.57 -19.17
CA SER A 63 -6.94 3.68 -20.04
C SER A 63 -5.97 2.50 -19.95
N GLY A 64 -6.04 1.70 -18.88
CA GLY A 64 -5.04 0.69 -18.56
C GLY A 64 -3.70 1.29 -18.11
N GLU A 65 -3.61 2.61 -17.91
CA GLU A 65 -2.39 3.27 -17.45
C GLU A 65 -2.03 2.81 -16.02
N ALA A 66 -0.74 2.57 -15.75
CA ALA A 66 -0.29 2.22 -14.41
C ALA A 66 -0.42 3.42 -13.45
N LEU A 67 -1.20 3.23 -12.38
CA LEU A 67 -1.38 4.20 -11.29
C LEU A 67 -0.30 4.06 -10.22
N GLY A 68 0.24 2.86 -10.04
CA GLY A 68 1.29 2.57 -9.07
C GLY A 68 1.27 1.12 -8.58
N HIS A 69 1.98 0.87 -7.48
CA HIS A 69 1.99 -0.45 -6.85
C HIS A 69 2.26 -0.40 -5.34
N VAL A 70 1.86 -1.47 -4.64
CA VAL A 70 2.18 -1.75 -3.24
C VAL A 70 3.02 -3.03 -3.18
N GLY A 71 4.18 -2.95 -2.55
CA GLY A 71 5.04 -4.09 -2.28
C GLY A 71 4.58 -4.86 -1.05
N LEU A 72 4.47 -6.18 -1.18
CA LEU A 72 4.01 -7.10 -0.16
C LEU A 72 5.02 -8.24 0.04
N THR A 73 5.21 -8.66 1.29
CA THR A 73 5.87 -9.91 1.64
C THR A 73 4.90 -10.78 2.40
N LEU A 74 4.83 -12.07 2.05
CA LEU A 74 4.07 -13.05 2.80
C LEU A 74 5.00 -13.70 3.81
N THR A 75 4.64 -13.63 5.08
CA THR A 75 5.38 -14.31 6.14
C THR A 75 4.56 -15.53 6.56
N PRO A 76 5.10 -16.75 6.43
CA PRO A 76 4.45 -17.95 6.94
C PRO A 76 4.22 -17.78 8.44
N SER A 77 3.04 -18.16 8.92
CA SER A 77 2.76 -18.20 10.35
C SER A 77 3.54 -19.36 10.94
N VAL A 78 4.67 -19.07 11.59
CA VAL A 78 5.39 -20.06 12.40
C VAL A 78 4.66 -20.10 13.74
N THR A 79 3.59 -20.87 13.84
CA THR A 79 2.95 -21.13 15.14
C THR A 79 3.88 -22.03 15.97
N PRO A 80 4.47 -21.55 17.09
CA PRO A 80 5.14 -22.44 18.02
C PRO A 80 4.11 -23.43 18.59
N SER A 81 4.35 -24.71 18.33
CA SER A 81 3.49 -25.86 18.61
C SER A 81 3.31 -26.13 20.13
N VAL A 82 2.60 -25.26 20.85
CA VAL A 82 2.29 -25.47 22.28
C VAL A 82 0.80 -25.25 22.62
N MET A 83 -0.02 -24.72 21.72
CA MET A 83 -1.47 -24.55 21.97
C MET A 83 -2.34 -25.54 21.20
N PRO A 84 -3.49 -25.95 21.77
CA PRO A 84 -4.41 -26.90 21.15
C PRO A 84 -4.91 -26.38 19.79
N PRO A 85 -5.14 -27.28 18.83
CA PRO A 85 -5.45 -26.94 17.45
C PRO A 85 -6.77 -26.17 17.36
N THR A 86 -6.69 -24.87 17.08
CA THR A 86 -7.83 -24.14 16.51
C THR A 86 -8.01 -24.62 15.07
N LYS A 87 -9.26 -24.74 14.63
CA LYS A 87 -9.63 -25.57 13.48
C LYS A 87 -9.03 -25.15 12.13
N ASN A 88 -8.37 -23.99 12.01
CA ASN A 88 -7.50 -23.57 10.89
C ASN A 88 -6.78 -22.24 11.26
N PRO A 89 -5.57 -22.24 11.85
CA PRO A 89 -4.84 -20.98 12.04
C PRO A 89 -4.50 -20.33 10.68
N PRO A 90 -4.52 -18.99 10.57
CA PRO A 90 -4.09 -18.32 9.35
C PRO A 90 -2.64 -18.72 9.06
N THR A 91 -2.43 -19.33 7.89
CA THR A 91 -1.13 -19.93 7.53
C THR A 91 -0.10 -18.87 7.15
N SER A 92 -0.50 -17.61 6.95
CA SER A 92 0.39 -16.54 6.50
C SER A 92 -0.15 -15.16 6.90
N SER A 93 0.76 -14.18 7.02
CA SER A 93 0.43 -12.76 7.17
C SER A 93 0.92 -11.96 5.96
N SER A 94 0.21 -10.89 5.62
CA SER A 94 0.57 -9.96 4.55
C SER A 94 1.27 -8.75 5.15
N THR A 95 2.52 -8.53 4.75
CA THR A 95 3.36 -7.43 5.25
C THR A 95 3.54 -6.38 4.16
N LEU A 96 3.04 -5.16 4.36
CA LEU A 96 3.30 -4.03 3.48
C LEU A 96 4.74 -3.56 3.64
N THR A 97 5.50 -3.58 2.54
CA THR A 97 6.94 -3.25 2.52
C THR A 97 7.24 -1.91 1.88
N GLY A 98 6.40 -1.45 0.97
CA GLY A 98 6.60 -0.20 0.25
C GLY A 98 5.41 0.13 -0.66
N MET A 99 5.42 1.33 -1.20
CA MET A 99 4.39 1.81 -2.11
C MET A 99 4.98 2.84 -3.06
N LEU A 100 4.53 2.82 -4.30
CA LEU A 100 4.85 3.79 -5.33
C LEU A 100 3.55 4.26 -5.99
N VAL A 101 3.39 5.57 -6.11
CA VAL A 101 2.32 6.21 -6.90
C VAL A 101 2.98 6.90 -8.09
N SER A 102 2.41 6.70 -9.28
CA SER A 102 2.87 7.35 -10.52
C SER A 102 2.94 8.86 -10.34
N SER A 103 3.98 9.50 -10.86
CA SER A 103 4.29 10.92 -10.59
C SER A 103 3.14 11.85 -10.99
N ASN A 104 2.53 11.60 -12.14
CA ASN A 104 1.36 12.31 -12.66
C ASN A 104 0.05 12.06 -11.87
N LYS A 105 0.04 11.09 -10.96
CA LYS A 105 -1.10 10.76 -10.11
C LYS A 105 -0.88 11.14 -8.63
N ARG A 106 0.28 11.71 -8.29
CA ARG A 106 0.54 12.18 -6.91
C ARG A 106 -0.40 13.34 -6.55
N GLY A 107 -0.77 13.44 -5.29
CA GLY A 107 -1.76 14.43 -4.81
C GLY A 107 -3.22 13.99 -4.97
N SER A 108 -3.50 13.00 -5.81
CA SER A 108 -4.85 12.46 -6.06
C SER A 108 -5.31 11.39 -5.04
N ARG A 109 -4.71 11.34 -3.85
CA ARG A 109 -5.04 10.36 -2.78
C ARG A 109 -4.94 8.86 -3.14
N TYR A 110 -4.38 8.48 -4.29
CA TYR A 110 -4.17 7.07 -4.65
C TYR A 110 -3.39 6.26 -3.61
N SER A 111 -2.50 6.90 -2.85
CA SER A 111 -1.81 6.25 -1.74
C SER A 111 -2.76 5.68 -0.68
N GLU A 112 -3.82 6.42 -0.36
CA GLU A 112 -4.85 5.99 0.60
C GLU A 112 -5.70 4.87 -0.01
N ILE A 113 -6.08 5.03 -1.28
CA ILE A 113 -6.85 4.03 -2.03
C ILE A 113 -6.11 2.70 -2.11
N PHE A 114 -4.81 2.71 -2.41
CA PHE A 114 -4.01 1.48 -2.53
C PHE A 114 -3.91 0.73 -1.20
N VAL A 115 -3.71 1.44 -0.09
CA VAL A 115 -3.66 0.83 1.24
C VAL A 115 -5.03 0.27 1.62
N ASN A 116 -6.12 0.99 1.36
CA ASN A 116 -7.48 0.52 1.63
C ASN A 116 -7.83 -0.74 0.82
N ILE A 117 -7.51 -0.78 -0.47
CA ILE A 117 -7.71 -1.98 -1.30
C ILE A 117 -6.89 -3.16 -0.76
N TRP A 118 -5.63 -2.93 -0.36
CA TRP A 118 -4.81 -3.99 0.25
C TRP A 118 -5.45 -4.53 1.53
N LEU A 119 -5.93 -3.65 2.42
CA LEU A 119 -6.61 -4.02 3.65
C LEU A 119 -7.87 -4.84 3.37
N LEU A 120 -8.70 -4.39 2.43
CA LEU A 120 -9.91 -5.09 2.01
C LEU A 120 -9.62 -6.48 1.45
N ILE A 121 -8.59 -6.62 0.60
CA ILE A 121 -8.16 -7.93 0.09
C ILE A 121 -7.75 -8.85 1.24
N CYS A 122 -6.96 -8.34 2.19
CA CYS A 122 -6.52 -9.13 3.34
C CYS A 122 -7.66 -9.52 4.26
N GLU A 123 -8.62 -8.64 4.50
CA GLU A 123 -9.82 -8.93 5.28
C GLU A 123 -10.65 -10.05 4.62
N LYS A 124 -11.00 -9.91 3.33
CA LYS A 124 -11.76 -10.93 2.59
C LYS A 124 -11.02 -12.27 2.51
N ALA A 125 -9.70 -12.25 2.63
CA ALA A 125 -8.85 -13.44 2.65
C ALA A 125 -8.62 -14.03 4.05
N GLU A 126 -9.11 -13.36 5.11
CA GLU A 126 -8.81 -13.67 6.52
C GLU A 126 -7.29 -13.70 6.80
N ILE A 127 -6.53 -12.81 6.13
CA ILE A 127 -5.08 -12.70 6.26
C ILE A 127 -4.74 -11.53 7.19
N PRO A 128 -4.03 -11.79 8.31
CA PRO A 128 -3.53 -10.72 9.16
C PRO A 128 -2.63 -9.76 8.40
N THR A 129 -2.86 -8.46 8.58
CA THR A 129 -2.06 -7.39 7.99
C THR A 129 -1.01 -6.89 8.96
N SER A 130 0.16 -6.57 8.43
CA SER A 130 1.21 -5.88 9.17
C SER A 130 2.02 -4.99 8.23
N THR A 131 2.88 -4.15 8.77
CA THR A 131 3.88 -3.43 7.97
C THR A 131 5.28 -3.90 8.32
N SER A 132 6.18 -3.76 7.34
CA SER A 132 7.61 -3.77 7.62
C SER A 132 8.01 -2.52 8.42
N ARG A 133 9.30 -2.36 8.71
CA ARG A 133 9.82 -1.09 9.23
C ARG A 133 9.76 -0.04 8.12
N ILE A 134 8.85 0.92 8.25
CA ILE A 134 8.60 1.93 7.23
C ILE A 134 9.68 3.01 7.31
N ARG A 135 10.50 3.10 6.25
CA ARG A 135 11.54 4.15 6.11
C ARG A 135 11.10 5.30 5.20
N LYS A 136 9.93 5.18 4.57
CA LYS A 136 9.43 6.12 3.57
C LYS A 136 8.47 7.13 4.23
N PRO A 137 8.81 8.44 4.29
CA PRO A 137 8.00 9.45 4.98
C PRO A 137 6.57 9.55 4.49
N LEU A 138 6.37 9.58 3.17
CA LEU A 138 5.03 9.71 2.60
C LEU A 138 4.15 8.48 2.86
N LEU A 139 4.74 7.29 2.90
CA LEU A 139 4.01 6.07 3.27
C LEU A 139 3.67 6.07 4.76
N ALA A 140 4.62 6.43 5.64
CA ALA A 140 4.35 6.59 7.08
C ALA A 140 3.24 7.62 7.34
N LEU A 141 3.27 8.75 6.64
CA LEU A 141 2.22 9.78 6.69
C LEU A 141 0.87 9.23 6.22
N THR A 142 0.84 8.46 5.14
CA THR A 142 -0.39 7.82 4.64
C THR A 142 -0.96 6.85 5.68
N LEU A 143 -0.11 6.00 6.27
CA LEU A 143 -0.52 5.05 7.30
C LEU A 143 -1.08 5.78 8.52
N THR A 144 -0.40 6.82 9.02
CA THR A 144 -0.90 7.63 10.15
C THR A 144 -2.23 8.30 9.84
N ARG A 145 -2.44 8.80 8.61
CA ARG A 145 -3.73 9.38 8.19
C ARG A 145 -4.86 8.36 8.15
N LEU A 146 -4.55 7.11 7.79
CA LEU A 146 -5.49 5.99 7.83
C LEU A 146 -5.65 5.39 9.24
N GLY A 147 -5.21 6.12 10.27
CA GLY A 147 -5.36 5.70 11.66
C GLY A 147 -4.37 4.62 12.11
N PHE A 148 -3.37 4.24 11.32
CA PHE A 148 -2.36 3.29 11.80
C PHE A 148 -1.54 3.93 12.91
N THR A 149 -1.27 3.13 13.95
CA THR A 149 -0.43 3.52 15.08
C THR A 149 0.96 2.88 14.96
N PRO A 150 2.04 3.65 15.16
CA PRO A 150 3.38 3.10 15.18
C PRO A 150 3.58 2.22 16.42
N ILE A 151 4.31 1.12 16.26
CA ILE A 151 4.74 0.25 17.35
C ILE A 151 6.09 0.79 17.84
N LEU A 152 6.05 1.50 18.97
CA LEU A 152 7.19 2.28 19.51
C LEU A 152 8.24 1.54 20.36
N PRO A 153 8.09 0.29 20.84
CA PRO A 153 9.23 -0.39 21.46
C PRO A 153 10.24 -0.79 20.38
N GLY A 154 11.33 -0.02 20.26
CA GLY A 154 12.44 -0.37 19.36
C GLY A 154 13.55 0.66 19.30
N LYS A 155 14.81 0.21 19.35
CA LYS A 155 15.97 1.05 19.00
C LYS A 155 15.86 1.48 17.54
N GLY A 156 16.23 2.72 17.27
CA GLY A 156 16.32 3.21 15.89
C GLY A 156 15.05 3.85 15.32
N ILE A 157 13.97 4.04 16.10
CA ILE A 157 12.79 4.80 15.66
C ILE A 157 13.12 6.30 15.67
N GLU A 158 12.67 7.01 14.63
CA GLU A 158 12.85 8.46 14.45
C GLU A 158 11.49 9.14 14.39
N THR A 159 11.24 10.07 15.31
CA THR A 159 10.08 10.96 15.26
C THR A 159 10.41 12.13 14.32
N VAL A 160 9.60 12.29 13.29
CA VAL A 160 9.82 13.26 12.21
C VAL A 160 8.53 14.03 11.98
N GLU A 161 8.67 15.34 11.81
CA GLU A 161 7.59 16.17 11.30
C GLU A 161 7.68 16.25 9.78
N VAL A 162 6.54 15.99 9.13
CA VAL A 162 6.39 16.07 7.68
C VAL A 162 5.47 17.22 7.34
N SER A 163 5.98 18.14 6.53
CA SER A 163 5.24 19.27 5.98
C SER A 163 5.32 19.28 4.45
N ARG A 164 4.35 19.94 3.82
CA ARG A 164 4.38 20.21 2.38
C ARG A 164 5.02 21.58 2.17
N GLY A 165 6.07 21.65 1.36
CA GLY A 165 6.65 22.92 0.91
C GLY A 165 6.08 23.38 -0.43
N SER A 166 6.74 24.37 -1.05
CA SER A 166 6.44 24.80 -2.42
C SER A 166 6.73 23.68 -3.43
N ASP A 167 6.07 23.71 -4.58
CA ASP A 167 6.38 22.81 -5.72
C ASP A 167 6.33 21.31 -5.38
N SER A 168 5.44 20.93 -4.47
CA SER A 168 5.29 19.55 -4.00
C SER A 168 6.55 18.98 -3.29
N THR A 169 7.41 19.85 -2.77
CA THR A 169 8.51 19.44 -1.88
C THR A 169 7.98 18.85 -0.59
N VAL A 170 8.68 17.85 -0.08
CA VAL A 170 8.40 17.20 1.21
C VAL A 170 9.43 17.69 2.21
N LEU A 171 8.99 18.50 3.15
CA LEU A 171 9.86 19.04 4.19
C LEU A 171 9.89 18.07 5.37
N LEU A 172 11.09 17.70 5.80
CA LEU A 172 11.31 16.83 6.96
C LEU A 172 12.05 17.60 8.04
N TYR A 173 11.46 17.68 9.22
CA TYR A 173 12.08 18.24 10.42
C TYR A 173 12.21 17.17 11.50
N SER A 174 13.35 17.14 12.18
CA SER A 174 13.56 16.35 13.39
C SER A 174 14.60 17.05 14.26
N PRO A 175 14.42 17.09 15.60
CA PRO A 175 15.47 17.58 16.51
C PRO A 175 16.77 16.76 16.42
N GLU A 176 16.71 15.52 15.92
CA GLU A 176 17.87 14.66 15.64
C GLU A 176 18.22 14.64 14.13
N SER A 177 18.41 15.82 13.53
CA SER A 177 18.52 15.98 12.06
C SER A 177 19.65 15.17 11.41
N SER A 178 20.79 14.98 12.08
CA SER A 178 21.94 14.21 11.57
C SER A 178 21.58 12.73 11.34
N ARG A 179 20.87 12.13 12.29
CA ARG A 179 20.42 10.74 12.23
C ARG A 179 19.32 10.54 11.20
N LEU A 180 18.44 11.53 11.07
CA LEU A 180 17.42 11.55 10.02
C LEU A 180 18.06 11.57 8.62
N ARG A 181 18.97 12.52 8.36
CA ARG A 181 19.63 12.71 7.05
C ARG A 181 20.40 11.45 6.60
N SER A 182 21.15 10.84 7.51
CA SER A 182 21.90 9.59 7.23
C SER A 182 21.01 8.39 6.90
N GLY A 183 19.71 8.45 7.18
CA GLY A 183 18.75 7.39 6.86
C GLY A 183 18.30 7.33 5.41
N PHE A 184 18.58 8.38 4.61
CA PHE A 184 18.10 8.52 3.24
C PHE A 184 19.24 8.43 2.24
N ASN A 185 19.02 7.69 1.15
CA ASN A 185 19.94 7.71 0.02
C ASN A 185 19.61 8.89 -0.93
N PRO A 186 20.58 9.40 -1.71
CA PRO A 186 20.36 10.55 -2.61
C PRO A 186 19.25 10.36 -3.64
N THR A 187 19.09 9.15 -4.17
CA THR A 187 18.03 8.82 -5.14
C THR A 187 16.65 8.95 -4.52
N GLU A 188 16.50 8.56 -3.26
CA GLU A 188 15.27 8.69 -2.50
C GLU A 188 14.93 10.16 -2.25
N ILE A 189 15.93 10.94 -1.82
CA ILE A 189 15.78 12.38 -1.59
C ILE A 189 15.28 13.05 -2.87
N LYS A 190 15.94 12.76 -4.01
CA LYS A 190 15.57 13.33 -5.31
C LYS A 190 14.18 12.87 -5.78
N SER A 191 13.88 11.57 -5.73
CA SER A 191 12.63 11.01 -6.27
C SER A 191 11.37 11.40 -5.49
N GLN A 192 11.52 11.67 -4.19
CA GLN A 192 10.45 12.15 -3.31
C GLN A 192 10.47 13.67 -3.08
N ASN A 193 11.39 14.39 -3.73
CA ASN A 193 11.56 15.84 -3.58
C ASN A 193 11.68 16.26 -2.09
N ILE A 194 12.53 15.54 -1.35
CA ILE A 194 12.70 15.71 0.10
C ILE A 194 13.69 16.84 0.38
N ILE A 195 13.32 17.73 1.29
CA ILE A 195 14.20 18.76 1.85
C ILE A 195 14.20 18.60 3.37
N PHE A 196 15.39 18.52 3.96
CA PHE A 196 15.55 18.52 5.41
C PHE A 196 15.70 19.96 5.89
N ILE A 197 14.81 20.38 6.79
CA ILE A 197 14.81 21.72 7.37
C ILE A 197 15.29 21.65 8.82
N ASP A 198 15.95 22.71 9.26
CA ASP A 198 16.56 22.75 10.59
C ASP A 198 15.60 23.28 11.67
N ASP A 199 14.52 23.95 11.25
CA ASP A 199 13.45 24.44 12.10
C ASP A 199 12.08 23.86 11.67
N PRO A 200 11.14 23.64 12.61
CA PRO A 200 9.80 23.17 12.28
C PRO A 200 9.01 24.24 11.49
N THR A 201 8.08 23.81 10.65
CA THR A 201 7.26 24.76 9.87
C THR A 201 6.21 25.47 10.74
N ASN A 202 5.74 26.64 10.29
CA ASN A 202 4.57 27.32 10.84
C ASN A 202 3.53 27.56 9.71
N PRO A 203 2.36 26.89 9.70
CA PRO A 203 1.87 25.94 10.71
C PRO A 203 2.70 24.65 10.79
N ARG A 204 2.64 23.99 11.95
CA ARG A 204 3.33 22.70 12.19
C ARG A 204 2.82 21.62 11.25
N GLY A 205 3.74 20.77 10.82
CA GLY A 205 3.47 19.58 10.03
C GLY A 205 2.80 18.46 10.80
N LYS A 206 2.74 17.29 10.16
CA LYS A 206 2.24 16.06 10.78
C LYS A 206 3.39 15.23 11.33
N ILE A 207 3.24 14.76 12.56
CA ILE A 207 4.22 13.87 13.20
C ILE A 207 4.03 12.44 12.70
N ILE A 208 5.13 11.84 12.26
CA ILE A 208 5.22 10.43 11.86
C ILE A 208 6.42 9.77 12.55
N HIS A 209 6.50 8.45 12.45
CA HIS A 209 7.60 7.66 13.00
C HIS A 209 8.26 6.82 11.91
N LEU A 210 9.50 7.15 11.57
CA LEU A 210 10.30 6.37 10.63
C LEU A 210 10.95 5.19 11.34
N ARG A 211 11.25 4.15 10.55
CA ARG A 211 11.85 2.87 10.98
C ARG A 211 10.98 2.10 11.99
N ALA A 212 9.74 2.53 12.19
CA ALA A 212 8.73 1.86 12.99
C ALA A 212 7.92 0.87 12.14
N LYS A 213 7.41 -0.18 12.78
CA LYS A 213 6.27 -0.94 12.26
C LYS A 213 4.99 -0.20 12.61
N TYR A 214 3.94 -0.38 11.80
CA TYR A 214 2.63 0.20 12.01
C TYR A 214 1.60 -0.90 12.14
N LYS A 215 0.60 -0.68 13.00
CA LYS A 215 -0.58 -1.53 13.13
C LYS A 215 -1.85 -0.69 12.95
N PRO A 216 -2.92 -1.23 12.33
CA PRO A 216 -4.21 -0.56 12.31
C PRO A 216 -4.71 -0.33 13.76
N SER A 217 -5.41 0.79 14.02
CA SER A 217 -5.81 1.19 15.38
C SER A 217 -6.97 0.38 15.97
N SER A 218 -7.79 -0.26 15.13
CA SER A 218 -8.67 -1.40 15.42
C SER A 218 -9.24 -1.82 14.07
N THR A 219 -9.50 -3.10 13.88
CA THR A 219 -9.99 -3.62 12.58
C THR A 219 -11.33 -2.97 12.20
N ASP A 220 -12.18 -2.68 13.18
CA ASP A 220 -13.55 -2.21 12.98
C ASP A 220 -13.66 -0.76 12.43
N LEU A 221 -12.73 0.13 12.80
CA LEU A 221 -12.76 1.52 12.32
C LEU A 221 -12.29 1.65 10.87
N VAL A 222 -11.31 0.84 10.50
CA VAL A 222 -10.76 0.80 9.14
C VAL A 222 -11.83 0.32 8.16
N ASN A 223 -12.61 -0.70 8.54
CA ASN A 223 -13.62 -1.30 7.68
C ASN A 223 -14.77 -0.33 7.36
N ASN A 224 -15.28 0.39 8.36
CA ASN A 224 -16.35 1.36 8.16
C ASN A 224 -15.94 2.53 7.24
N GLU A 225 -14.68 2.97 7.32
CA GLU A 225 -14.17 4.03 6.44
C GLU A 225 -13.88 3.51 5.02
N ILE A 226 -13.41 2.27 4.87
CA ILE A 226 -13.17 1.63 3.57
C ILE A 226 -14.48 1.43 2.81
N ASP A 227 -15.49 0.84 3.44
CA ASP A 227 -16.79 0.55 2.81
C ASP A 227 -17.51 1.84 2.38
N SER A 228 -17.29 2.94 3.10
CA SER A 228 -17.85 4.25 2.74
C SER A 228 -17.19 4.93 1.54
N ARG A 229 -15.98 4.50 1.12
CA ARG A 229 -15.17 5.18 0.08
C ARG A 229 -14.89 4.32 -1.14
N LEU A 230 -14.92 3.01 -0.99
CA LEU A 230 -14.65 2.05 -2.05
C LEU A 230 -15.88 1.15 -2.20
N LYS A 231 -16.59 1.32 -3.31
CA LYS A 231 -17.59 0.35 -3.71
C LYS A 231 -16.89 -0.75 -4.48
N ILE A 232 -17.05 -1.99 -4.01
CA ILE A 232 -16.78 -3.14 -4.86
C ILE A 232 -17.84 -3.09 -5.95
N GLY A 233 -17.42 -2.98 -7.23
CA GLY A 233 -18.35 -2.86 -8.34
C GLY A 233 -19.41 -3.95 -8.27
N SER A 234 -20.69 -3.54 -8.32
CA SER A 234 -21.87 -4.38 -8.02
C SER A 234 -22.02 -5.62 -8.91
N ASN A 235 -21.28 -5.68 -10.03
CA ASN A 235 -21.24 -6.81 -10.97
C ASN A 235 -20.07 -7.77 -10.74
N LEU A 236 -19.25 -7.53 -9.71
CA LEU A 236 -18.24 -8.47 -9.25
C LEU A 236 -18.88 -9.27 -8.12
N SER A 237 -19.52 -10.39 -8.48
CA SER A 237 -19.58 -11.50 -7.53
C SER A 237 -18.15 -11.70 -7.02
N PRO A 238 -17.87 -11.56 -5.71
CA PRO A 238 -16.54 -11.77 -5.18
C PRO A 238 -16.15 -13.15 -5.63
N ILE A 239 -15.19 -13.22 -6.56
CA ILE A 239 -14.55 -14.41 -7.12
C ILE A 239 -15.28 -15.68 -6.67
N ASN A 240 -16.18 -16.23 -7.50
CA ASN A 240 -16.95 -17.44 -7.22
C ASN A 240 -16.22 -18.37 -6.23
N LYS A 241 -16.62 -18.31 -4.95
CA LYS A 241 -16.04 -18.96 -3.77
C LYS A 241 -14.59 -18.54 -3.37
N PRO A 242 -14.28 -18.51 -2.06
CA PRO A 242 -12.95 -18.22 -1.48
C PRO A 242 -11.81 -19.18 -1.89
N GLN A 243 -12.00 -20.05 -2.88
CA GLN A 243 -10.96 -20.95 -3.39
C GLN A 243 -9.88 -20.19 -4.18
N SER A 244 -10.22 -19.18 -4.99
CA SER A 244 -9.21 -18.50 -5.82
C SER A 244 -8.38 -17.47 -5.05
N ILE A 245 -8.90 -16.84 -4.00
CA ILE A 245 -8.10 -15.97 -3.11
C ILE A 245 -7.07 -16.79 -2.32
N LYS A 246 -7.44 -17.98 -1.85
CA LYS A 246 -6.48 -18.90 -1.20
C LYS A 246 -5.35 -19.33 -2.14
N ILE A 247 -5.55 -19.34 -3.46
CA ILE A 247 -4.50 -19.62 -4.45
C ILE A 247 -3.56 -18.43 -4.64
N LEU A 248 -4.02 -17.18 -4.44
CA LEU A 248 -3.19 -15.97 -4.54
C LEU A 248 -2.13 -15.89 -3.42
N PHE A 249 -2.37 -16.57 -2.31
CA PHE A 249 -1.53 -16.52 -1.10
C PHE A 249 -0.92 -17.85 -0.69
N LYS A 250 -1.12 -18.92 -1.47
CA LYS A 250 -0.37 -20.17 -1.40
C LYS A 250 0.87 -20.13 -2.30
#